data_AF-A0A212THK0-F1
#
_entry.id   AF-A0A212THK0-F1
#
_cell.length_a   1.000
_cell.length_b   1.000
_cell.length_c   1.000
_cell.angle_alpha   90.00
_cell.angle_beta   90.00
_cell.angle_gamma   90.00
#
_symmetry.space_group_name_H-M   'P 1'
#
loop_
_entity.id
_entity.type
_entity.pdbx_description
1 polymer ?
#
loop_
_entity_poly.entity_id
_entity_poly.type
_entity_poly.pdbx_seq_one_letter_code
_entity_poly.pdbx_strand_id
1 'polypeptide(L)'
;MKSIHQSQHFNATKANHRIFVPIPNIQAKESTSDLIYLRDGEVVLYKRPDSSVWQVRFKLFDRKWHCYSTRHNNLDYAKRAASELYDEIRFKEKMGLGHSRKKFEFIAKECIKEIEKEIAAGIKPMTNNDYIRAINRYLIPFFSNYYLENINSQAVDQYELWRNTKMKKIPVSSTLMTHASAYNRVVQHAIRRGWLNQATLIAHLGRKGMKGQSRPAFSREELSYLLEYLKTYCEGGHSQLAKEMRQLVRNYIELLAYTGMRCGKESMNLKWRDIQWYTDHKTGKRYIRIWVNGKTGSRFLIAKHVLLESIERLVSMEPDFRGKSLDQVLEERHDRYVFKLKGGRRPVSFQTTFRWLMKASGLLKDQSTGQNRTLYSIRHTYATLAMTDINIDIHILARQMGTSVGMIEKHYSKLTATMAAEKLAW
;
A
#
# COMPACT_ATOMS: atom_id res chain seq x y z
N MET A 1 52.08 -11.39 -34.96
CA MET A 1 52.98 -12.33 -35.66
C MET A 1 52.53 -13.76 -35.36
N LYS A 2 52.17 -14.51 -36.43
CA LYS A 2 52.04 -15.98 -36.58
C LYS A 2 51.09 -16.72 -35.58
N SER A 3 49.95 -17.31 -35.94
CA SER A 3 49.49 -18.08 -37.12
C SER A 3 50.02 -19.53 -37.21
N ILE A 4 49.11 -20.50 -36.96
CA ILE A 4 48.80 -21.73 -37.73
C ILE A 4 49.80 -22.91 -37.76
N HIS A 5 49.34 -24.11 -37.34
CA HIS A 5 49.11 -25.36 -38.13
C HIS A 5 48.76 -26.53 -37.15
N GLN A 6 47.61 -27.23 -37.23
CA GLN A 6 47.24 -28.37 -38.11
C GLN A 6 48.34 -29.45 -38.19
N SER A 7 48.09 -30.76 -38.05
CA SER A 7 47.03 -31.59 -38.64
C SER A 7 47.05 -33.04 -38.08
N GLN A 8 45.87 -33.70 -38.06
CA GLN A 8 45.48 -35.08 -38.50
C GLN A 8 46.49 -36.25 -38.40
N HIS A 9 46.17 -37.54 -38.26
CA HIS A 9 44.99 -38.42 -38.10
C HIS A 9 45.60 -39.78 -37.67
N PHE A 10 44.91 -40.64 -36.91
CA PHE A 10 44.88 -42.10 -37.20
C PHE A 10 43.80 -42.80 -36.37
N ASN A 11 42.97 -43.58 -37.06
CA ASN A 11 41.89 -44.42 -36.55
C ASN A 11 42.42 -45.69 -35.86
N ALA A 12 41.75 -46.16 -34.81
CA ALA A 12 41.63 -47.59 -34.50
C ALA A 12 40.39 -47.90 -33.64
N THR A 13 39.44 -48.55 -34.30
CA THR A 13 38.26 -49.25 -33.80
C THR A 13 38.62 -50.26 -32.71
N LYS A 14 37.95 -50.25 -31.54
CA LYS A 14 37.77 -51.45 -30.70
C LYS A 14 36.38 -51.48 -30.06
N ALA A 15 35.63 -52.50 -30.44
CA ALA A 15 34.37 -52.91 -29.85
C ALA A 15 34.57 -53.37 -28.41
N ASN A 16 33.78 -52.85 -27.47
CA ASN A 16 33.71 -53.38 -26.10
C ASN A 16 32.55 -54.36 -25.98
N HIS A 17 32.90 -55.65 -26.00
CA HIS A 17 32.05 -56.75 -25.52
C HIS A 17 31.71 -56.53 -24.04
N ARG A 18 30.43 -56.60 -23.71
CA ARG A 18 29.94 -56.69 -22.33
C ARG A 18 30.25 -58.09 -21.81
N ILE A 19 31.20 -58.20 -20.88
CA ILE A 19 31.38 -59.41 -20.07
C ILE A 19 30.37 -59.35 -18.94
N PHE A 20 29.46 -60.32 -18.93
CA PHE A 20 28.47 -60.54 -17.88
C PHE A 20 29.16 -61.22 -16.71
N VAL A 21 29.32 -60.53 -15.58
CA VAL A 21 29.78 -61.13 -14.32
C VAL A 21 28.55 -61.27 -13.41
N PRO A 22 28.17 -62.49 -12.99
CA PRO A 22 27.00 -62.70 -12.15
C PRO A 22 27.26 -62.16 -10.73
N ILE A 23 26.38 -61.30 -10.26
CA ILE A 23 26.38 -60.76 -8.89
C ILE A 23 25.88 -61.86 -7.94
N PRO A 24 26.55 -62.11 -6.81
CA PRO A 24 26.15 -63.15 -5.86
C PRO A 24 24.76 -62.87 -5.26
N ASN A 25 24.02 -63.96 -5.12
CA ASN A 25 22.67 -64.04 -4.60
C ASN A 25 22.62 -63.57 -3.13
N ILE A 26 22.31 -62.29 -2.92
CA ILE A 26 22.00 -61.75 -1.59
C ILE A 26 20.56 -62.17 -1.29
N GLN A 27 20.43 -63.23 -0.48
CA GLN A 27 19.17 -63.63 0.12
C GLN A 27 18.51 -62.41 0.77
N ALA A 28 17.33 -62.06 0.27
CA ALA A 28 16.46 -61.06 0.85
C ALA A 28 16.11 -61.50 2.29
N LYS A 29 16.52 -60.70 3.27
CA LYS A 29 16.05 -60.81 4.64
C LYS A 29 14.64 -60.23 4.66
N GLU A 30 13.63 -61.09 4.47
CA GLU A 30 12.23 -60.76 4.67
C GLU A 30 12.02 -60.24 6.09
N SER A 31 11.86 -58.92 6.24
CA SER A 31 11.19 -58.37 7.41
C SER A 31 9.70 -58.40 7.11
N THR A 32 9.01 -59.37 7.69
CA THR A 32 7.54 -59.38 7.74
C THR A 32 7.07 -58.14 8.49
N SER A 33 6.82 -57.05 7.75
CA SER A 33 6.07 -55.93 8.28
C SER A 33 4.63 -56.41 8.43
N ASP A 34 4.14 -56.59 9.66
CA ASP A 34 2.73 -56.86 9.91
C ASP A 34 1.90 -55.69 9.37
N LEU A 35 1.42 -55.85 8.12
CA LEU A 35 0.53 -54.91 7.46
C LEU A 35 -0.89 -55.26 7.87
N ILE A 36 -1.55 -54.32 8.55
CA ILE A 36 -2.92 -54.50 9.04
C ILE A 36 -3.84 -53.58 8.22
N TYR A 37 -4.78 -54.20 7.50
CA TYR A 37 -5.71 -53.50 6.62
C TYR A 37 -7.02 -53.19 7.36
N LEU A 38 -7.51 -51.96 7.21
CA LEU A 38 -8.77 -51.46 7.74
C LEU A 38 -9.55 -50.76 6.62
N ARG A 39 -10.88 -50.59 6.82
CA ARG A 39 -11.77 -49.87 5.86
C ARG A 39 -11.58 -50.38 4.43
N ASP A 40 -11.76 -51.69 4.22
CA ASP A 40 -11.64 -52.35 2.91
C ASP A 40 -10.29 -52.13 2.19
N GLY A 41 -9.22 -51.93 2.96
CA GLY A 41 -7.86 -51.75 2.45
C GLY A 41 -7.49 -50.31 2.11
N GLU A 42 -8.39 -49.35 2.32
CA GLU A 42 -8.09 -47.92 2.15
C GLU A 42 -7.15 -47.40 3.25
N VAL A 43 -7.13 -48.05 4.42
CA VAL A 43 -6.28 -47.71 5.56
C VAL A 43 -5.36 -48.88 5.88
N VAL A 44 -4.04 -48.64 5.90
CA VAL A 44 -3.03 -49.67 6.16
C VAL A 44 -2.15 -49.23 7.32
N LEU A 45 -2.17 -50.02 8.39
CA LEU A 45 -1.29 -49.89 9.54
C LEU A 45 -0.03 -50.72 9.33
N TYR A 46 1.10 -50.16 9.74
CA TYR A 46 2.38 -50.84 9.67
C TYR A 46 3.32 -50.32 10.76
N LYS A 47 4.26 -51.17 11.19
CA LYS A 47 5.30 -50.77 12.14
C LYS A 47 6.63 -50.61 11.39
N ARG A 48 7.35 -49.53 11.67
CA ARG A 48 8.69 -49.34 11.11
C ARG A 48 9.71 -50.11 11.95
N PRO A 49 10.81 -50.62 11.35
CA PRO A 49 11.87 -51.30 12.11
C PRO A 49 12.49 -50.44 13.21
N ASP A 50 12.49 -49.12 13.05
CA ASP A 50 13.11 -48.13 13.92
C ASP A 50 12.13 -47.43 14.88
N SER A 51 10.85 -47.82 14.90
CA SER A 51 9.82 -47.14 15.70
C SER A 51 8.92 -48.10 16.46
N SER A 52 8.72 -47.84 17.75
CA SER A 52 7.77 -48.58 18.59
C SER A 52 6.30 -48.20 18.31
N VAL A 53 6.08 -47.11 17.58
CA VAL A 53 4.77 -46.51 17.29
C VAL A 53 4.22 -47.02 15.96
N TRP A 54 2.95 -47.40 15.93
CA TRP A 54 2.25 -47.77 14.71
C TRP A 54 2.11 -46.57 13.76
N GLN A 55 2.45 -46.78 12.49
CA GLN A 55 2.24 -45.83 11.41
C GLN A 55 1.00 -46.23 10.62
N VAL A 56 0.31 -45.25 10.05
CA VAL A 56 -0.82 -45.46 9.16
C VAL A 56 -0.51 -44.81 7.81
N ARG A 57 -0.85 -45.51 6.74
CA ARG A 57 -0.96 -44.93 5.39
C ARG A 57 -2.36 -45.16 4.87
N PHE A 58 -2.94 -44.16 4.22
CA PHE A 58 -4.24 -44.30 3.57
C PHE A 58 -4.26 -43.55 2.24
N LYS A 59 -5.19 -43.95 1.37
CA LYS A 59 -5.36 -43.37 0.04
C LYS A 59 -6.55 -42.41 0.06
N LEU A 60 -6.33 -41.17 -0.37
CA LEU A 60 -7.38 -40.15 -0.48
C LEU A 60 -7.96 -40.11 -1.91
N PHE A 61 -8.95 -39.25 -2.17
CA PHE A 61 -9.54 -39.13 -3.51
C PHE A 61 -8.53 -38.71 -4.58
N ASP A 62 -7.46 -38.01 -4.17
CA ASP A 62 -6.29 -37.68 -5.00
C ASP A 62 -5.46 -38.89 -5.48
N ARG A 63 -5.83 -40.10 -5.05
CA ARG A 63 -5.16 -41.39 -5.31
C ARG A 63 -3.71 -41.46 -4.83
N LYS A 64 -3.26 -40.54 -3.98
CA LYS A 64 -1.92 -40.56 -3.39
C LYS A 64 -1.97 -41.20 -2.00
N TRP A 65 -0.86 -41.84 -1.64
CA TRP A 65 -0.66 -42.38 -0.30
C TRP A 65 -0.20 -41.27 0.63
N HIS A 66 -0.94 -41.06 1.72
CA HIS A 66 -0.55 -40.14 2.79
C HIS A 66 -0.19 -40.95 4.03
N CYS A 67 0.97 -40.67 4.62
CA CYS A 67 1.52 -41.43 5.75
C CYS A 67 1.55 -40.56 7.00
N TYR A 68 1.03 -41.09 8.10
CA TYR A 68 0.97 -40.44 9.41
C TYR A 68 1.36 -41.43 10.52
N SER A 69 1.76 -40.89 11.67
CA SER A 69 1.99 -41.68 12.88
C SER A 69 0.70 -41.73 13.70
N THR A 70 0.31 -42.91 14.18
CA THR A 70 -0.84 -43.05 15.09
C THR A 70 -0.52 -42.59 16.52
N ARG A 71 0.77 -42.41 16.86
CA ARG A 71 1.25 -42.08 18.22
C ARG A 71 0.91 -43.11 19.30
N HIS A 72 0.45 -44.28 18.93
CA HIS A 72 0.13 -45.37 19.84
C HIS A 72 1.00 -46.61 19.55
N ASN A 73 1.43 -47.27 20.62
CA ASN A 73 2.19 -48.52 20.56
C ASN A 73 1.26 -49.75 20.61
N ASN A 74 0.11 -49.60 21.26
CA ASN A 74 -0.93 -50.62 21.35
C ASN A 74 -1.75 -50.66 20.04
N LEU A 75 -1.97 -51.88 19.54
CA LEU A 75 -2.61 -52.11 18.25
C LEU A 75 -4.07 -51.63 18.18
N ASP A 76 -4.86 -51.87 19.22
CA ASP A 76 -6.29 -51.53 19.19
C ASP A 76 -6.51 -50.01 19.24
N TYR A 77 -5.72 -49.30 20.06
CA TYR A 77 -5.69 -47.84 20.06
C TYR A 77 -5.19 -47.29 18.71
N ALA A 78 -4.19 -47.93 18.10
CA ALA A 78 -3.70 -47.54 16.78
C ALA A 78 -4.75 -47.74 15.67
N LYS A 79 -5.53 -48.83 15.70
CA LYS A 79 -6.64 -49.07 14.75
C LYS A 79 -7.71 -48.00 14.83
N ARG A 80 -8.10 -47.63 16.06
CA ARG A 80 -9.07 -46.57 16.31
C ARG A 80 -8.55 -45.21 15.84
N ALA A 81 -7.35 -44.82 16.29
CA ALA A 81 -6.74 -43.56 15.89
C ALA A 81 -6.51 -43.44 14.37
N ALA A 82 -6.13 -44.54 13.71
CA ALA A 82 -5.99 -44.60 12.26
C ALA A 82 -7.32 -44.39 11.52
N SER A 83 -8.40 -45.01 12.02
CA SER A 83 -9.74 -44.88 11.43
C SER A 83 -10.31 -43.47 11.63
N GLU A 84 -10.21 -42.92 12.84
CA GLU A 84 -10.63 -41.55 13.15
C GLU A 84 -9.85 -40.52 12.32
N LEU A 85 -8.53 -40.70 12.17
CA LEU A 85 -7.69 -39.83 11.35
C LEU A 85 -8.07 -39.88 9.87
N TYR A 86 -8.36 -41.07 9.34
CA TYR A 86 -8.83 -41.24 7.95
C TYR A 86 -10.18 -40.54 7.75
N ASP A 87 -11.14 -40.75 8.64
CA ASP A 87 -12.47 -40.14 8.55
C ASP A 87 -12.40 -38.61 8.65
N GLU A 88 -11.56 -38.06 9.53
CA GLU A 88 -11.34 -36.60 9.67
C GLU A 88 -10.76 -35.99 8.39
N ILE A 89 -9.75 -36.64 7.79
CA ILE A 89 -9.06 -36.14 6.61
C ILE A 89 -9.96 -36.27 5.37
N ARG A 90 -10.70 -37.38 5.23
CA ARG A 90 -11.70 -37.56 4.18
C ARG A 90 -12.83 -36.53 4.28
N PHE A 91 -13.26 -36.21 5.49
CA PHE A 91 -14.25 -35.16 5.72
C PHE A 91 -13.71 -33.78 5.31
N LYS A 92 -12.46 -33.45 5.66
CA LYS A 92 -11.81 -32.20 5.22
C LYS A 92 -11.68 -32.12 3.69
N GLU A 93 -11.28 -33.21 3.04
CA GLU A 93 -11.18 -33.29 1.58
C GLU A 93 -12.54 -33.08 0.91
N LYS A 94 -13.61 -33.70 1.44
CA LYS A 94 -14.99 -33.50 0.98
C LYS A 94 -15.46 -32.05 1.13
N MET A 95 -14.95 -31.32 2.12
CA MET A 95 -15.20 -29.89 2.34
C MET A 95 -14.25 -28.99 1.53
N GLY A 96 -13.40 -29.55 0.66
CA GLY A 96 -12.43 -28.80 -0.14
C GLY A 96 -11.27 -28.22 0.65
N LEU A 97 -10.99 -28.73 1.85
CA LEU A 97 -9.93 -28.27 2.74
C LEU A 97 -8.63 -29.07 2.54
N GLY A 98 -7.49 -28.39 2.54
CA GLY A 98 -6.19 -29.02 2.37
C GLY A 98 -5.80 -29.96 3.53
N HIS A 99 -5.20 -31.11 3.19
CA HIS A 99 -4.77 -32.15 4.14
C HIS A 99 -3.68 -31.73 5.14
N SER A 100 -2.89 -30.69 4.80
CA SER A 100 -1.78 -30.19 5.62
C SER A 100 -2.08 -28.78 6.12
N ARG A 101 -2.02 -28.60 7.44
CA ARG A 101 -2.01 -27.26 8.06
C ARG A 101 -0.82 -26.46 7.51
N LYS A 102 -1.05 -25.20 7.16
CA LYS A 102 -0.01 -24.28 6.66
C LYS A 102 0.30 -23.24 7.73
N LYS A 103 1.59 -22.98 7.93
CA LYS A 103 2.06 -21.89 8.80
C LYS A 103 1.68 -20.54 8.22
N PHE A 104 1.47 -19.55 9.07
CA PHE A 104 1.13 -18.18 8.70
C PHE A 104 2.13 -17.59 7.71
N GLU A 105 3.44 -17.83 7.91
CA GLU A 105 4.47 -17.30 7.02
C GLU A 105 4.28 -17.76 5.57
N PHE A 106 3.94 -19.02 5.35
CA PHE A 106 3.68 -19.56 4.02
C PHE A 106 2.47 -18.87 3.38
N ILE A 107 1.36 -18.78 4.11
CA ILE A 107 0.12 -18.15 3.64
C ILE A 107 0.36 -16.66 3.33
N ALA A 108 1.08 -15.96 4.20
CA ALA A 108 1.39 -14.55 4.05
C ALA A 108 2.27 -14.28 2.82
N LYS A 109 3.28 -15.11 2.56
CA LYS A 109 4.12 -15.00 1.36
C LYS A 109 3.34 -15.24 0.07
N GLU A 110 2.46 -16.25 0.05
CA GLU A 110 1.57 -16.49 -1.10
C GLU A 110 0.56 -15.34 -1.32
N CYS A 111 0.03 -14.78 -0.22
CA CYS A 111 -0.82 -13.59 -0.27
C CYS A 111 -0.07 -12.37 -0.83
N ILE A 112 1.20 -12.16 -0.45
CA ILE A 112 2.02 -11.07 -0.99
C ILE A 112 2.17 -11.20 -2.51
N LYS A 113 2.45 -12.41 -3.02
CA LYS A 113 2.55 -12.64 -4.48
C LYS A 113 1.26 -12.26 -5.22
N GLU A 114 0.10 -12.56 -4.63
CA GLU A 114 -1.19 -12.14 -5.20
C GLU A 114 -1.35 -10.61 -5.18
N ILE A 115 -1.01 -9.97 -4.07
CA ILE A 115 -1.05 -8.51 -3.93
C ILE A 115 -0.09 -7.82 -4.92
N GLU A 116 1.09 -8.39 -5.17
CA GLU A 116 2.05 -7.90 -6.17
C GLU A 116 1.49 -7.99 -7.59
N LYS A 117 0.76 -9.06 -7.92
CA LYS A 117 0.05 -9.16 -9.21
C LYS A 117 -1.04 -8.10 -9.33
N GLU A 118 -1.79 -7.83 -8.27
CA GLU A 118 -2.78 -6.73 -8.26
C GLU A 118 -2.12 -5.36 -8.47
N ILE A 119 -0.96 -5.12 -7.84
CA ILE A 119 -0.18 -3.89 -8.04
C ILE A 119 0.26 -3.76 -9.50
N ALA A 120 0.78 -4.84 -10.09
CA ALA A 120 1.20 -4.88 -11.50
C ALA A 120 0.02 -4.63 -12.46
N ALA A 121 -1.18 -5.12 -12.11
CA ALA A 121 -2.43 -4.84 -12.82
C ALA A 121 -2.99 -3.41 -12.56
N GLY A 122 -2.32 -2.59 -11.76
CA GLY A 122 -2.75 -1.21 -11.45
C GLY A 122 -3.88 -1.12 -10.42
N ILE A 123 -4.23 -2.21 -9.75
CA ILE A 123 -5.32 -2.26 -8.76
C ILE A 123 -4.80 -1.72 -7.42
N LYS A 124 -5.28 -0.52 -7.05
CA LYS A 124 -5.03 0.13 -5.75
C LYS A 124 -3.56 0.02 -5.25
N PRO A 125 -2.55 0.34 -6.08
CA PRO A 125 -1.16 0.00 -5.81
C PRO A 125 -0.62 0.60 -4.50
N MET A 126 -1.06 1.81 -4.13
CA MET A 126 -0.63 2.45 -2.88
C MET A 126 -1.10 1.69 -1.64
N THR A 127 -2.38 1.31 -1.61
CA THR A 127 -2.97 0.58 -0.47
C THR A 127 -2.39 -0.83 -0.36
N ASN A 128 -2.17 -1.48 -1.50
CA ASN A 128 -1.56 -2.81 -1.55
C ASN A 128 -0.10 -2.80 -1.07
N ASN A 129 0.67 -1.76 -1.43
CA ASN A 129 2.01 -1.56 -0.87
C ASN A 129 2.01 -1.37 0.66
N ASP A 130 1.03 -0.64 1.20
CA ASP A 130 0.88 -0.49 2.65
C ASP A 130 0.58 -1.85 3.33
N TYR A 131 -0.22 -2.71 2.69
CA TYR A 131 -0.48 -4.06 3.18
C TYR A 131 0.78 -4.94 3.16
N ILE A 132 1.54 -4.96 2.06
CA ILE A 132 2.81 -5.69 1.97
C ILE A 132 3.76 -5.23 3.07
N ARG A 133 3.86 -3.92 3.31
CA ARG A 133 4.69 -3.36 4.38
C ARG A 133 4.22 -3.82 5.76
N ALA A 134 2.92 -3.83 6.03
CA ALA A 134 2.37 -4.30 7.29
C ALA A 134 2.63 -5.80 7.51
N ILE A 135 2.43 -6.61 6.47
CA ILE A 135 2.68 -8.06 6.48
C ILE A 135 4.15 -8.35 6.78
N ASN A 136 5.07 -7.78 5.99
CA ASN A 136 6.49 -8.08 6.10
C ASN A 136 7.13 -7.54 7.39
N ARG A 137 6.76 -6.32 7.83
CA ARG A 137 7.43 -5.70 8.99
C ARG A 137 6.85 -6.11 10.34
N TYR A 138 5.58 -6.54 10.37
CA TYR A 138 4.86 -6.78 11.62
C TYR A 138 4.20 -8.14 11.69
N LEU A 139 3.40 -8.54 10.70
CA LEU A 139 2.63 -9.79 10.81
C LEU A 139 3.53 -11.03 10.70
N ILE A 140 4.37 -11.13 9.67
CA ILE A 140 5.29 -12.28 9.50
C ILE A 140 6.25 -12.40 10.68
N PRO A 141 6.95 -11.33 11.14
CA PRO A 141 7.92 -11.49 12.22
C PRO A 141 7.33 -11.95 13.56
N PHE A 142 6.02 -11.75 13.79
CA PHE A 142 5.36 -12.21 15.01
C PHE A 142 4.65 -13.55 14.81
N PHE A 143 3.84 -13.67 13.74
CA PHE A 143 2.99 -14.84 13.52
C PHE A 143 3.66 -15.96 12.71
N SER A 144 4.93 -15.85 12.28
CA SER A 144 5.55 -16.79 11.30
C SER A 144 5.25 -18.27 11.55
N ASN A 145 5.43 -18.72 12.79
CA ASN A 145 5.26 -20.10 13.22
C ASN A 145 3.84 -20.46 13.67
N TYR A 146 2.90 -19.52 13.65
CA TYR A 146 1.51 -19.77 14.03
C TYR A 146 0.75 -20.47 12.90
N TYR A 147 -0.24 -21.28 13.28
CA TYR A 147 -1.33 -21.67 12.40
C TYR A 147 -2.48 -20.68 12.59
N LEU A 148 -3.21 -20.34 11.51
CA LEU A 148 -4.30 -19.35 11.59
C LEU A 148 -5.38 -19.74 12.61
N GLU A 149 -5.69 -21.03 12.71
CA GLU A 149 -6.64 -21.62 13.68
C GLU A 149 -6.24 -21.36 15.14
N ASN A 150 -4.94 -21.19 15.40
CA ASN A 150 -4.39 -21.00 16.75
C ASN A 150 -4.26 -19.52 17.12
N ILE A 151 -4.65 -18.58 16.24
CA ILE A 151 -4.61 -17.16 16.54
C ILE A 151 -5.91 -16.79 17.28
N ASN A 152 -5.85 -16.93 18.61
CA ASN A 152 -6.91 -16.54 19.54
C ASN A 152 -6.73 -15.08 20.01
N SER A 153 -7.66 -14.59 20.84
CA SER A 153 -7.63 -13.22 21.37
C SER A 153 -6.34 -12.93 22.15
N GLN A 154 -5.83 -13.89 22.92
CA GLN A 154 -4.58 -13.73 23.68
C GLN A 154 -3.36 -13.54 22.77
N ALA A 155 -3.27 -14.30 21.67
CA ALA A 155 -2.21 -14.14 20.68
C ALA A 155 -2.29 -12.77 19.99
N VAL A 156 -3.50 -12.25 19.75
CA VAL A 156 -3.71 -10.90 19.24
C VAL A 156 -3.23 -9.85 20.24
N ASP A 157 -3.59 -9.96 21.51
CA ASP A 157 -3.16 -9.01 22.55
C ASP A 157 -1.63 -8.96 22.67
N GLN A 158 -0.97 -10.13 22.64
CA GLN A 158 0.49 -10.23 22.62
C GLN A 158 1.10 -9.57 21.37
N TYR A 159 0.48 -9.77 20.20
CA TYR A 159 0.91 -9.11 18.96
C TYR A 159 0.79 -7.59 19.07
N GLU A 160 -0.29 -7.08 19.65
CA GLU A 160 -0.51 -5.64 19.77
C GLU A 160 0.51 -4.98 20.70
N LEU A 161 0.80 -5.61 21.84
CA LEU A 161 1.87 -5.20 22.75
C LEU A 161 3.23 -5.17 22.03
N TRP A 162 3.59 -6.29 21.37
CA TRP A 162 4.85 -6.39 20.63
C TRP A 162 4.95 -5.35 19.52
N ARG A 163 3.87 -5.12 18.76
CA ARG A 163 3.81 -4.13 17.68
C ARG A 163 4.04 -2.72 18.23
N ASN A 164 3.41 -2.37 19.34
CA ASN A 164 3.53 -1.06 19.97
C ASN A 164 4.97 -0.82 20.46
N THR A 165 5.60 -1.83 21.09
CA THR A 165 7.01 -1.80 21.49
C THR A 165 7.92 -1.61 20.27
N LYS A 166 7.70 -2.37 19.19
CA LYS A 166 8.48 -2.26 17.96
C LYS A 166 8.33 -0.90 17.27
N MET A 167 7.14 -0.29 17.33
CA MET A 167 6.91 1.05 16.79
C MET A 167 7.41 2.17 17.72
N LYS A 168 7.79 1.86 18.96
CA LYS A 168 8.11 2.81 20.03
C LYS A 168 7.01 3.84 20.30
N LYS A 169 5.77 3.50 19.94
CA LYS A 169 4.57 4.33 20.11
C LYS A 169 3.31 3.51 19.90
N ILE A 170 2.21 4.00 20.46
CA ILE A 170 0.88 3.47 20.16
C ILE A 170 0.44 3.98 18.79
N PRO A 171 0.07 3.10 17.83
CA PRO A 171 -0.40 3.52 16.52
C PRO A 171 -1.77 4.21 16.59
N VAL A 172 -1.97 5.21 15.73
CA VAL A 172 -3.30 5.82 15.54
C VAL A 172 -4.26 4.86 14.85
N SER A 173 -5.57 5.10 14.99
CA SER A 173 -6.62 4.21 14.47
C SER A 173 -6.47 3.89 12.97
N SER A 174 -6.05 4.85 12.13
CA SER A 174 -5.84 4.59 10.69
C SER A 174 -4.73 3.57 10.44
N THR A 175 -3.63 3.61 11.20
CA THR A 175 -2.55 2.63 11.12
C THR A 175 -3.02 1.26 11.58
N LEU A 176 -3.76 1.20 12.69
CA LEU A 176 -4.35 -0.06 13.18
C LEU A 176 -5.28 -0.68 12.13
N MET A 177 -6.09 0.15 11.46
CA MET A 177 -6.99 -0.31 10.41
C MET A 177 -6.24 -0.87 9.19
N THR A 178 -5.10 -0.27 8.80
CA THR A 178 -4.23 -0.84 7.75
C THR A 178 -3.69 -2.20 8.16
N HIS A 179 -3.21 -2.35 9.40
CA HIS A 179 -2.72 -3.64 9.92
C HIS A 179 -3.83 -4.70 9.95
N ALA A 180 -5.01 -4.35 10.48
CA ALA A 180 -6.15 -5.26 10.52
C ALA A 180 -6.62 -5.65 9.11
N SER A 181 -6.61 -4.73 8.16
CA SER A 181 -6.95 -5.01 6.76
C SER A 181 -5.94 -5.94 6.09
N ALA A 182 -4.65 -5.72 6.33
CA ALA A 182 -3.58 -6.57 5.81
C ALA A 182 -3.67 -7.99 6.39
N TYR A 183 -3.92 -8.11 7.70
CA TYR A 183 -4.16 -9.41 8.36
C TYR A 183 -5.38 -10.12 7.77
N ASN A 184 -6.51 -9.42 7.65
CA ASN A 184 -7.71 -9.97 7.03
C ASN A 184 -7.47 -10.39 5.58
N ARG A 185 -6.58 -9.70 4.83
CA ARG A 185 -6.22 -10.12 3.47
C ARG A 185 -5.54 -11.49 3.45
N VAL A 186 -4.64 -11.75 4.39
CA VAL A 186 -3.97 -13.06 4.55
C VAL A 186 -4.98 -14.15 4.93
N VAL A 187 -5.88 -13.86 5.87
CA VAL A 187 -6.95 -14.80 6.28
C VAL A 187 -7.85 -15.15 5.09
N GLN A 188 -8.33 -14.15 4.36
CA GLN A 188 -9.20 -14.35 3.20
C GLN A 188 -8.49 -15.07 2.06
N HIS A 189 -7.18 -14.86 1.90
CA HIS A 189 -6.38 -15.64 0.96
C HIS A 189 -6.35 -17.12 1.33
N ALA A 190 -6.17 -17.45 2.62
CA ALA A 190 -6.20 -18.85 3.09
C ALA A 190 -7.54 -19.52 2.84
N ILE A 191 -8.65 -18.82 3.12
CA ILE A 191 -10.01 -19.33 2.89
C ILE A 191 -10.23 -19.61 1.39
N ARG A 192 -9.90 -18.65 0.52
CA ARG A 192 -10.07 -18.79 -0.94
C ARG A 192 -9.24 -19.94 -1.52
N ARG A 193 -8.08 -20.25 -0.93
CA ARG A 193 -7.21 -21.36 -1.31
C ARG A 193 -7.62 -22.71 -0.71
N GLY A 194 -8.68 -22.76 0.10
CA GLY A 194 -9.10 -23.97 0.81
C GLY A 194 -8.13 -24.41 1.91
N TRP A 195 -7.25 -23.53 2.39
CA TRP A 195 -6.32 -23.84 3.49
C TRP A 195 -6.91 -23.61 4.87
N LEU A 196 -8.06 -22.93 4.93
CA LEU A 196 -8.78 -22.63 6.14
C LEU A 196 -10.28 -22.72 5.87
N ASN A 197 -11.03 -23.33 6.79
CA ASN A 197 -12.49 -23.32 6.72
C ASN A 197 -13.02 -21.91 6.99
N GLN A 198 -13.99 -21.47 6.18
CA GLN A 198 -14.67 -20.19 6.39
C GLN A 198 -15.40 -20.12 7.74
N ALA A 199 -15.84 -21.26 8.28
CA ALA A 199 -16.49 -21.34 9.58
C ALA A 199 -15.52 -21.24 10.77
N THR A 200 -14.20 -21.27 10.53
CA THR A 200 -13.21 -21.15 11.61
C THR A 200 -13.26 -19.75 12.22
N LEU A 201 -13.52 -19.68 13.52
CA LEU A 201 -13.47 -18.45 14.29
C LEU A 201 -12.02 -18.01 14.48
N ILE A 202 -11.62 -16.90 13.84
CA ILE A 202 -10.30 -16.30 14.01
C ILE A 202 -10.43 -14.97 14.72
N ALA A 203 -9.54 -14.71 15.68
CA ALA A 203 -9.47 -13.42 16.34
C ALA A 203 -9.04 -12.30 15.36
N HIS A 204 -9.78 -11.20 15.36
CA HIS A 204 -9.45 -10.04 14.54
C HIS A 204 -8.53 -9.07 15.27
N LEU A 205 -7.60 -8.45 14.54
CA LEU A 205 -6.78 -7.38 15.09
C LEU A 205 -7.62 -6.15 15.47
N GLY A 206 -7.26 -5.51 16.58
CA GLY A 206 -7.88 -4.30 17.07
C GLY A 206 -7.76 -3.15 16.07
N ARG A 207 -8.85 -2.38 15.94
CA ARG A 207 -8.93 -1.16 15.10
C ARG A 207 -9.10 0.11 15.92
N LYS A 208 -9.39 -0.05 17.21
CA LYS A 208 -9.62 1.06 18.15
C LYS A 208 -8.27 1.61 18.58
N GLY A 209 -8.04 2.86 18.24
CA GLY A 209 -6.89 3.64 18.68
C GLY A 209 -7.25 5.10 18.72
N MET A 210 -6.31 5.93 19.16
CA MET A 210 -6.52 7.38 19.16
C MET A 210 -6.85 7.87 17.75
N LYS A 211 -7.86 8.75 17.66
CA LYS A 211 -8.19 9.41 16.40
C LYS A 211 -7.01 10.28 15.97
N GLY A 212 -6.75 10.32 14.66
CA GLY A 212 -5.76 11.24 14.13
C GLY A 212 -6.16 12.69 14.38
N GLN A 213 -5.18 13.54 14.65
CA GLN A 213 -5.40 14.97 14.77
C GLN A 213 -5.49 15.62 13.38
N SER A 214 -6.35 16.64 13.26
CA SER A 214 -6.38 17.47 12.05
C SER A 214 -5.06 18.19 11.87
N ARG A 215 -4.62 18.37 10.63
CA ARG A 215 -3.41 19.14 10.33
C ARG A 215 -3.67 20.62 10.65
N PRO A 216 -2.70 21.33 11.23
CA PRO A 216 -2.85 22.76 11.50
C PRO A 216 -2.93 23.54 10.18
N ALA A 217 -3.80 24.54 10.15
CA ALA A 217 -3.84 25.56 9.12
C ALA A 217 -2.86 26.70 9.47
N PHE A 218 -2.64 27.58 8.50
CA PHE A 218 -2.02 28.89 8.70
C PHE A 218 -3.12 29.92 8.96
N SER A 219 -2.86 30.92 9.80
CA SER A 219 -3.68 32.13 9.85
C SER A 219 -3.54 32.95 8.56
N ARG A 220 -4.37 33.97 8.40
CA ARG A 220 -4.28 34.90 7.26
C ARG A 220 -2.94 35.62 7.26
N GLU A 221 -2.49 36.08 8.41
CA GLU A 221 -1.24 36.82 8.62
C GLU A 221 -0.04 35.90 8.32
N GLU A 222 -0.06 34.67 8.84
CA GLU A 222 0.99 33.68 8.57
C GLU A 222 1.06 33.30 7.09
N LEU A 223 -0.09 33.17 6.41
CA LEU A 223 -0.12 32.89 4.98
C LEU A 223 0.43 34.06 4.18
N SER A 224 0.02 35.29 4.48
CA SER A 224 0.55 36.49 3.83
C SER A 224 2.06 36.63 4.03
N TYR A 225 2.55 36.44 5.25
CA TYR A 225 3.98 36.41 5.55
C TYR A 225 4.71 35.31 4.77
N LEU A 226 4.16 34.09 4.70
CA LEU A 226 4.76 32.99 3.95
C LEU A 226 4.88 33.31 2.46
N LEU A 227 3.83 33.88 1.86
CA LEU A 227 3.79 34.24 0.44
C LEU A 227 4.79 35.36 0.12
N GLU A 228 4.97 36.31 1.03
CA GLU A 228 5.99 37.36 0.88
C GLU A 228 7.40 36.79 1.01
N TYR A 229 7.65 35.99 2.05
CA TYR A 229 8.95 35.33 2.29
C TYR A 229 9.37 34.42 1.14
N LEU A 230 8.40 33.80 0.44
CA LEU A 230 8.66 32.96 -0.74
C LEU A 230 9.33 33.72 -1.88
N LYS A 231 9.07 35.02 -2.03
CA LYS A 231 9.65 35.84 -3.11
C LYS A 231 11.18 35.86 -3.01
N THR A 232 11.72 36.10 -1.81
CA THR A 232 13.16 36.12 -1.57
C THR A 232 13.74 34.71 -1.40
N TYR A 233 13.05 33.81 -0.71
CA TYR A 233 13.54 32.44 -0.49
C TYR A 233 13.79 31.67 -1.79
N CYS A 234 13.00 31.92 -2.84
CA CYS A 234 13.08 31.22 -4.11
C CYS A 234 14.34 31.55 -4.94
N GLU A 235 15.05 32.63 -4.60
CA GLU A 235 16.26 33.07 -5.31
C GLU A 235 17.52 32.35 -4.83
N GLY A 236 17.49 31.84 -3.60
CA GLY A 236 18.60 31.11 -2.98
C GLY A 236 18.67 29.63 -3.35
N GLY A 237 19.63 28.93 -2.75
CA GLY A 237 19.84 27.49 -2.92
C GLY A 237 21.32 27.16 -3.13
N HIS A 238 21.82 26.14 -2.43
CA HIS A 238 23.25 25.76 -2.48
C HIS A 238 23.66 25.07 -3.79
N SER A 239 22.70 24.74 -4.65
CA SER A 239 22.95 24.15 -5.97
C SER A 239 21.90 24.61 -6.97
N GLN A 240 22.21 24.48 -8.26
CA GLN A 240 21.26 24.82 -9.34
C GLN A 240 19.94 24.06 -9.20
N LEU A 241 20.00 22.76 -8.85
CA LEU A 241 18.82 21.95 -8.59
C LEU A 241 18.02 22.48 -7.39
N ALA A 242 18.69 22.88 -6.30
CA ALA A 242 18.01 23.44 -5.14
C ALA A 242 17.30 24.75 -5.48
N LYS A 243 17.94 25.62 -6.27
CA LYS A 243 17.35 26.88 -6.75
C LYS A 243 16.11 26.63 -7.61
N GLU A 244 16.22 25.75 -8.61
CA GLU A 244 15.08 25.35 -9.45
C GLU A 244 13.93 24.76 -8.63
N MET A 245 14.23 23.89 -7.67
CA MET A 245 13.23 23.32 -6.77
C MET A 245 12.53 24.39 -5.94
N ARG A 246 13.23 25.41 -5.46
CA ARG A 246 12.62 26.49 -4.68
C ARG A 246 11.73 27.39 -5.55
N GLN A 247 12.15 27.71 -6.77
CA GLN A 247 11.33 28.44 -7.74
C GLN A 247 10.03 27.70 -8.06
N LEU A 248 10.11 26.39 -8.33
CA LEU A 248 8.91 25.56 -8.56
C LEU A 248 8.02 25.48 -7.31
N VAL A 249 8.61 25.35 -6.12
CA VAL A 249 7.84 25.28 -4.86
C VAL A 249 7.06 26.56 -4.59
N ARG A 250 7.60 27.73 -4.90
CA ARG A 250 6.86 29.00 -4.79
C ARG A 250 5.56 28.94 -5.58
N ASN A 251 5.66 28.68 -6.89
CA ASN A 251 4.49 28.61 -7.76
C ASN A 251 3.54 27.47 -7.37
N TYR A 252 4.08 26.35 -6.87
CA TYR A 252 3.27 25.23 -6.38
C TYR A 252 2.48 25.59 -5.11
N ILE A 253 3.09 26.31 -4.16
CA ILE A 253 2.39 26.75 -2.94
C ILE A 253 1.29 27.74 -3.28
N GLU A 254 1.57 28.72 -4.15
CA GLU A 254 0.58 29.68 -4.63
C GLU A 254 -0.59 28.98 -5.33
N LEU A 255 -0.32 28.00 -6.21
CA LEU A 255 -1.34 27.15 -6.83
C LEU A 255 -2.23 26.46 -5.78
N LEU A 256 -1.64 25.84 -4.76
CA LEU A 256 -2.41 25.19 -3.69
C LEU A 256 -3.25 26.21 -2.89
N ALA A 257 -2.65 27.36 -2.55
CA ALA A 257 -3.27 28.39 -1.73
C ALA A 257 -4.41 29.13 -2.44
N TYR A 258 -4.38 29.19 -3.77
CA TYR A 258 -5.36 29.94 -4.57
C TYR A 258 -6.40 29.07 -5.29
N THR A 259 -6.31 27.75 -5.17
CA THR A 259 -7.30 26.82 -5.75
C THR A 259 -7.92 25.87 -4.74
N GLY A 260 -7.24 25.61 -3.61
CA GLY A 260 -7.65 24.59 -2.66
C GLY A 260 -7.44 23.15 -3.18
N MET A 261 -6.68 22.94 -4.26
CA MET A 261 -6.44 21.60 -4.83
C MET A 261 -5.67 20.67 -3.88
N ARG A 262 -5.74 19.36 -4.13
CA ARG A 262 -5.05 18.38 -3.26
C ARG A 262 -3.57 18.32 -3.59
N CYS A 263 -2.70 18.51 -2.59
CA CYS A 263 -1.27 18.29 -2.78
C CYS A 263 -0.95 16.80 -3.06
N GLY A 264 -0.03 16.53 -3.98
CA GLY A 264 0.42 15.17 -4.31
C GLY A 264 -0.04 14.76 -5.70
N LYS A 265 -0.63 13.56 -5.85
CA LYS A 265 -0.96 12.99 -7.17
C LYS A 265 -1.78 13.92 -8.06
N GLU A 266 -2.74 14.65 -7.49
CA GLU A 266 -3.61 15.57 -8.24
C GLU A 266 -2.79 16.76 -8.79
N SER A 267 -2.15 17.53 -7.92
CA SER A 267 -1.37 18.72 -8.31
C SER A 267 -0.07 18.42 -9.06
N MET A 268 0.62 17.32 -8.75
CA MET A 268 1.90 16.94 -9.38
C MET A 268 1.74 16.38 -10.79
N ASN A 269 0.54 15.94 -11.17
CA ASN A 269 0.25 15.43 -12.51
C ASN A 269 -0.40 16.48 -13.42
N LEU A 270 -0.55 17.72 -12.94
CA LEU A 270 -1.16 18.79 -13.72
C LEU A 270 -0.34 19.08 -14.99
N LYS A 271 -1.05 19.15 -16.12
CA LYS A 271 -0.48 19.52 -17.42
C LYS A 271 -1.07 20.83 -17.92
N TRP A 272 -0.37 21.47 -18.85
CA TRP A 272 -0.82 22.74 -19.45
C TRP A 272 -2.18 22.62 -20.14
N ARG A 273 -2.47 21.48 -20.79
CA ARG A 273 -3.80 21.17 -21.37
C ARG A 273 -4.98 21.16 -20.39
N ASP A 274 -4.69 21.02 -19.10
CA ASP A 274 -5.67 20.95 -18.03
C ASP A 274 -6.02 22.36 -17.49
N ILE A 275 -5.24 23.39 -17.85
CA ILE A 275 -5.47 24.78 -17.50
C ILE A 275 -6.13 25.47 -18.69
N GLN A 276 -7.23 26.18 -18.45
CA GLN A 276 -7.96 26.86 -19.50
C GLN A 276 -8.62 28.12 -18.98
N TRP A 277 -8.90 29.03 -19.89
CA TRP A 277 -9.78 30.15 -19.63
C TRP A 277 -11.23 29.69 -19.52
N TYR A 278 -11.98 30.36 -18.65
CA TYR A 278 -13.42 30.20 -18.49
C TYR A 278 -14.04 31.58 -18.34
N THR A 279 -14.92 31.94 -19.26
CA THR A 279 -15.71 33.17 -19.16
C THR A 279 -17.08 32.81 -18.63
N ASP A 280 -17.48 33.41 -17.52
CA ASP A 280 -18.83 33.28 -17.01
C ASP A 280 -19.78 34.11 -17.88
N HIS A 281 -20.70 33.45 -18.58
CA HIS A 281 -21.66 34.09 -19.46
C HIS A 281 -22.60 35.07 -18.73
N LYS A 282 -22.80 34.92 -17.42
CA LYS A 282 -23.68 35.81 -16.65
C LYS A 282 -23.00 37.11 -16.27
N THR A 283 -21.73 37.04 -15.85
CA THR A 283 -20.99 38.19 -15.34
C THR A 283 -20.03 38.79 -16.35
N GLY A 284 -19.76 38.10 -17.46
CA GLY A 284 -18.73 38.45 -18.44
C GLY A 284 -17.30 38.29 -17.92
N LYS A 285 -17.12 37.86 -16.66
CA LYS A 285 -15.81 37.78 -16.03
C LYS A 285 -15.05 36.53 -16.48
N ARG A 286 -13.75 36.69 -16.70
CA ARG A 286 -12.84 35.64 -17.14
C ARG A 286 -12.05 35.09 -15.95
N TYR A 287 -11.99 33.77 -15.86
CA TYR A 287 -11.34 33.03 -14.78
C TYR A 287 -10.40 31.97 -15.35
N ILE A 288 -9.39 31.60 -14.56
CA ILE A 288 -8.62 30.39 -14.81
C ILE A 288 -9.37 29.20 -14.20
N ARG A 289 -9.67 28.22 -15.05
CA ARG A 289 -10.28 26.96 -14.70
C ARG A 289 -9.25 25.84 -14.86
N ILE A 290 -9.12 24.99 -13.85
CA ILE A 290 -8.14 23.90 -13.84
C ILE A 290 -8.87 22.56 -13.70
N TRP A 291 -8.71 21.69 -14.69
CA TRP A 291 -9.18 20.31 -14.60
C TRP A 291 -8.23 19.50 -13.72
N VAL A 292 -8.80 18.77 -12.77
CA VAL A 292 -8.03 17.90 -11.89
C VAL A 292 -8.69 16.54 -11.80
N ASN A 293 -7.86 15.50 -11.73
CA ASN A 293 -8.30 14.12 -11.53
C ASN A 293 -7.55 13.47 -10.37
N GLY A 294 -8.30 12.98 -9.38
CA GLY A 294 -7.76 12.41 -8.16
C GLY A 294 -8.57 11.24 -7.63
N LYS A 295 -8.30 10.85 -6.39
CA LYS A 295 -8.98 9.72 -5.71
C LYS A 295 -10.50 9.91 -5.61
N THR A 296 -10.97 11.15 -5.55
CA THR A 296 -12.38 11.51 -5.36
C THR A 296 -13.11 11.85 -6.66
N GLY A 297 -12.52 11.52 -7.82
CA GLY A 297 -13.08 11.82 -9.13
C GLY A 297 -12.48 13.07 -9.78
N SER A 298 -12.91 13.32 -11.02
CA SER A 298 -12.50 14.48 -11.80
C SER A 298 -13.41 15.67 -11.55
N ARG A 299 -12.84 16.87 -11.52
CA ARG A 299 -13.59 18.11 -11.37
C ARG A 299 -12.82 19.29 -11.93
N PHE A 300 -13.50 20.41 -12.05
CA PHE A 300 -12.87 21.68 -12.37
C PHE A 300 -12.80 22.58 -11.14
N LEU A 301 -11.66 23.24 -11.01
CA LEU A 301 -11.38 24.23 -9.99
C LEU A 301 -11.40 25.61 -10.62
N ILE A 302 -11.92 26.59 -9.91
CA ILE A 302 -11.72 28.00 -10.26
C ILE A 302 -10.58 28.55 -9.41
N ALA A 303 -9.57 29.12 -10.04
CA ALA A 303 -8.47 29.78 -9.37
C ALA A 303 -8.84 31.22 -8.98
N LYS A 304 -8.29 31.71 -7.86
CA LYS A 304 -8.31 33.15 -7.57
C LYS A 304 -7.49 33.91 -8.62
N HIS A 305 -7.92 35.12 -8.99
CA HIS A 305 -7.25 35.93 -10.03
C HIS A 305 -5.75 36.16 -9.76
N VAL A 306 -5.34 36.29 -8.49
CA VAL A 306 -3.95 36.48 -8.07
C VAL A 306 -3.03 35.32 -8.54
N LEU A 307 -3.58 34.13 -8.83
CA LEU A 307 -2.80 33.02 -9.36
C LEU A 307 -2.23 33.30 -10.78
N LEU A 308 -2.79 34.27 -11.51
CA LEU A 308 -2.37 34.58 -12.87
C LEU A 308 -0.86 34.83 -12.95
N GLU A 309 -0.33 35.64 -12.03
CA GLU A 309 1.10 35.96 -11.94
C GLU A 309 1.95 34.69 -11.77
N SER A 310 1.48 33.70 -11.02
CA SER A 310 2.17 32.43 -10.81
C SER A 310 2.21 31.59 -12.09
N ILE A 311 1.12 31.60 -12.86
CA ILE A 311 1.02 30.85 -14.11
C ILE A 311 1.90 31.52 -15.18
N GLU A 312 1.88 32.84 -15.28
CA GLU A 312 2.75 33.59 -16.20
C GLU A 312 4.23 33.36 -15.89
N ARG A 313 4.61 33.31 -14.60
CA ARG A 313 5.97 32.92 -14.20
C ARG A 313 6.31 31.48 -14.59
N LEU A 314 5.36 30.55 -14.49
CA LEU A 314 5.59 29.18 -14.94
C LEU A 314 5.75 29.09 -16.47
N VAL A 315 5.01 29.91 -17.23
CA VAL A 315 5.17 30.02 -18.68
C VAL A 315 6.56 30.58 -19.03
N SER A 316 7.01 31.65 -18.38
CA SER A 316 8.32 32.24 -18.66
C SER A 316 9.50 31.34 -18.27
N MET A 317 9.28 30.42 -17.32
CA MET A 317 10.26 29.39 -16.95
C MET A 317 10.35 28.23 -17.96
N GLU A 318 9.38 28.08 -18.87
CA GLU A 318 9.33 27.01 -19.87
C GLU A 318 10.02 27.44 -21.17
N PRO A 319 11.17 26.85 -21.54
CA PRO A 319 11.89 27.25 -22.75
C PRO A 319 11.05 27.14 -24.03
N ASP A 320 10.18 26.14 -24.11
CA ASP A 320 9.34 25.89 -25.29
C ASP A 320 8.22 26.92 -25.47
N PHE A 321 7.95 27.73 -24.45
CA PHE A 321 6.94 28.79 -24.50
C PHE A 321 7.56 30.18 -24.64
N ARG A 322 8.88 30.26 -24.88
CA ARG A 322 9.56 31.55 -25.07
C ARG A 322 8.89 32.35 -26.20
N GLY A 323 8.49 33.58 -25.88
CA GLY A 323 7.83 34.48 -26.83
C GLY A 323 6.33 34.25 -27.00
N LYS A 324 5.73 33.27 -26.31
CA LYS A 324 4.28 33.05 -26.30
C LYS A 324 3.61 33.81 -25.17
N SER A 325 2.44 34.36 -25.45
CA SER A 325 1.57 34.88 -24.39
C SER A 325 0.90 33.75 -23.62
N LEU A 326 0.41 34.03 -22.42
CA LEU A 326 -0.36 33.06 -21.65
C LEU A 326 -1.59 32.55 -22.44
N ASP A 327 -2.28 33.45 -23.14
CA ASP A 327 -3.43 33.09 -23.97
C ASP A 327 -3.08 32.04 -25.04
N GLN A 328 -1.96 32.24 -25.75
CA GLN A 328 -1.48 31.29 -26.76
C GLN A 328 -1.15 29.93 -26.13
N VAL A 329 -0.42 29.92 -25.01
CA VAL A 329 -0.04 28.67 -24.32
C VAL A 329 -1.24 27.87 -23.86
N LEU A 330 -2.28 28.54 -23.34
CA LEU A 330 -3.50 27.88 -22.88
C LEU A 330 -4.38 27.39 -24.05
N GLU A 331 -4.43 28.14 -25.15
CA GLU A 331 -5.16 27.75 -26.37
C GLU A 331 -4.54 26.51 -27.05
N GLU A 332 -3.21 26.40 -27.04
CA GLU A 332 -2.48 25.27 -27.65
C GLU A 332 -2.60 23.95 -26.86
N ARG A 333 -3.12 24.00 -25.62
CA ARG A 333 -3.43 22.82 -24.78
C ARG A 333 -2.32 21.75 -24.75
N HIS A 334 -1.09 22.17 -24.46
CA HIS A 334 0.07 21.28 -24.47
C HIS A 334 -0.02 20.11 -23.47
N ASP A 335 0.29 18.88 -23.92
CA ASP A 335 0.38 17.68 -23.07
C ASP A 335 1.67 17.62 -22.24
N ARG A 336 2.06 18.74 -21.63
CA ARG A 336 3.31 18.90 -20.87
C ARG A 336 3.00 19.19 -19.42
N TYR A 337 3.77 18.61 -18.50
CA TYR A 337 3.61 18.86 -17.07
C TYR A 337 3.95 20.30 -16.71
N VAL A 338 3.11 20.90 -15.87
CA VAL A 338 3.30 22.28 -15.36
C VAL A 338 4.52 22.36 -14.45
N PHE A 339 4.72 21.37 -13.60
CA PHE A 339 5.85 21.31 -12.67
C PHE A 339 6.92 20.34 -13.16
N LYS A 340 7.93 20.88 -13.83
CA LYS A 340 9.12 20.15 -14.28
C LYS A 340 10.38 20.97 -14.07
N LEU A 341 11.50 20.27 -13.90
CA LEU A 341 12.83 20.88 -13.87
C LEU A 341 13.30 21.20 -15.28
N LYS A 342 14.34 22.05 -15.43
CA LYS A 342 14.83 22.47 -16.75
C LYS A 342 15.26 21.31 -17.65
N GLY A 343 15.77 20.22 -17.06
CA GLY A 343 16.10 18.98 -17.78
C GLY A 343 14.91 18.09 -18.13
N GLY A 344 13.67 18.60 -18.09
CA GLY A 344 12.43 17.85 -18.38
C GLY A 344 12.01 16.84 -17.31
N ARG A 345 12.89 16.54 -16.34
CA ARG A 345 12.60 15.64 -15.22
C ARG A 345 11.57 16.24 -14.28
N ARG A 346 10.69 15.39 -13.76
CA ARG A 346 9.68 15.79 -12.78
C ARG A 346 10.25 15.74 -11.36
N PRO A 347 9.96 16.73 -10.51
CA PRO A 347 10.21 16.59 -9.08
C PRO A 347 9.44 15.38 -8.53
N VAL A 348 10.11 14.51 -7.78
CA VAL A 348 9.46 13.37 -7.11
C VAL A 348 8.47 13.87 -6.06
N SER A 349 8.86 14.91 -5.31
CA SER A 349 8.05 15.50 -4.25
C SER A 349 8.58 16.89 -3.87
N PHE A 350 7.67 17.78 -3.50
CA PHE A 350 7.99 19.08 -2.91
C PHE A 350 8.04 19.06 -1.38
N GLN A 351 7.77 17.92 -0.73
CA GLN A 351 7.66 17.86 0.73
C GLN A 351 8.95 18.24 1.46
N THR A 352 10.11 17.80 0.96
CA THR A 352 11.39 18.10 1.59
C THR A 352 11.72 19.59 1.48
N THR A 353 11.61 20.16 0.28
CA THR A 353 11.82 21.60 0.05
C THR A 353 10.84 22.45 0.86
N PHE A 354 9.56 22.06 0.92
CA PHE A 354 8.57 22.72 1.77
C PHE A 354 8.96 22.67 3.25
N ARG A 355 9.43 21.52 3.76
CA ARG A 355 9.88 21.41 5.15
C ARG A 355 11.05 22.36 5.44
N TRP A 356 11.99 22.51 4.51
CA TRP A 356 13.10 23.45 4.67
C TRP A 356 12.64 24.90 4.63
N LEU A 357 11.70 25.25 3.74
CA LEU A 357 11.05 26.55 3.73
C LEU A 357 10.38 26.85 5.07
N MET A 358 9.59 25.91 5.61
CA MET A 358 8.93 26.07 6.90
C MET A 358 9.90 26.25 8.07
N LYS A 359 11.08 25.62 8.02
CA LYS A 359 12.13 25.86 9.01
C LYS A 359 12.73 27.25 8.85
N ALA A 360 13.03 27.66 7.62
CA ALA A 360 13.64 28.96 7.31
C ALA A 360 12.71 30.13 7.66
N SER A 361 11.41 29.99 7.43
CA SER A 361 10.40 30.99 7.75
C SER A 361 9.91 30.95 9.21
N GLY A 362 10.37 29.99 10.02
CA GLY A 362 9.88 29.81 11.40
C GLY A 362 8.45 29.28 11.53
N LEU A 363 7.77 28.91 10.43
CA LEU A 363 6.35 28.51 10.44
C LEU A 363 6.12 26.99 10.56
N LEU A 364 7.18 26.20 10.77
CA LEU A 364 7.07 24.73 10.79
C LEU A 364 6.12 24.22 11.87
N LYS A 365 6.20 24.74 13.08
CA LYS A 365 5.32 24.34 14.18
C LYS A 365 4.20 25.34 14.31
N ASP A 366 2.99 24.81 14.33
CA ASP A 366 1.83 25.59 14.73
C ASP A 366 1.88 25.86 16.24
N GLN A 367 1.76 27.12 16.64
CA GLN A 367 1.92 27.51 18.05
C GLN A 367 0.76 27.00 18.92
N SER A 368 -0.45 26.91 18.36
CA SER A 368 -1.65 26.50 19.11
C SER A 368 -1.70 25.00 19.40
N THR A 369 -1.25 24.18 18.45
CA THR A 369 -1.36 22.71 18.52
C THR A 369 -0.01 22.01 18.74
N GLY A 370 1.11 22.71 18.58
CA GLY A 370 2.46 22.14 18.60
C GLY A 370 2.76 21.19 17.43
N GLN A 371 1.82 21.03 16.48
CA GLN A 371 1.97 20.12 15.35
C GLN A 371 2.81 20.74 14.22
N ASN A 372 3.56 19.89 13.52
CA ASN A 372 4.27 20.32 12.32
C ASN A 372 3.30 20.53 11.13
N ARG A 373 3.38 21.69 10.49
CA ARG A 373 2.72 22.00 9.23
C ARG A 373 3.34 21.20 8.08
N THR A 374 2.49 20.85 7.11
CA THR A 374 2.86 20.10 5.91
C THR A 374 2.26 20.78 4.68
N LEU A 375 2.59 20.36 3.45
CA LEU A 375 1.93 20.90 2.25
C LEU A 375 0.40 20.78 2.31
N TYR A 376 -0.12 19.76 3.00
CA TYR A 376 -1.56 19.59 3.18
C TYR A 376 -2.19 20.68 4.06
N SER A 377 -1.40 21.34 4.92
CA SER A 377 -1.82 22.48 5.72
C SER A 377 -2.30 23.65 4.85
N ILE A 378 -1.70 23.87 3.68
CA ILE A 378 -2.12 24.95 2.75
C ILE A 378 -3.57 24.74 2.29
N ARG A 379 -3.95 23.49 2.03
CA ARG A 379 -5.33 23.15 1.65
C ARG A 379 -6.30 23.37 2.81
N HIS A 380 -5.88 23.10 4.05
CA HIS A 380 -6.68 23.44 5.23
C HIS A 380 -6.83 24.95 5.38
N THR A 381 -5.76 25.72 5.17
CA THR A 381 -5.82 27.18 5.17
C THR A 381 -6.80 27.71 4.14
N TYR A 382 -6.76 27.21 2.90
CA TYR A 382 -7.71 27.62 1.87
C TYR A 382 -9.17 27.44 2.33
N ALA A 383 -9.49 26.28 2.89
CA ALA A 383 -10.82 26.00 3.40
C ALA A 383 -11.19 26.89 4.60
N THR A 384 -10.28 27.08 5.55
CA THR A 384 -10.50 27.96 6.70
C THR A 384 -10.84 29.37 6.22
N LEU A 385 -9.99 29.96 5.39
CA LEU A 385 -10.16 31.33 4.90
C LEU A 385 -11.38 31.48 3.98
N ALA A 386 -11.69 30.47 3.17
CA ALA A 386 -12.89 30.46 2.33
C ALA A 386 -14.19 30.48 3.15
N MET A 387 -14.19 29.76 4.28
CA MET A 387 -15.31 29.80 5.22
C MET A 387 -15.32 31.15 5.96
N THR A 388 -14.25 31.49 6.70
CA THR A 388 -14.26 32.64 7.61
C THR A 388 -14.36 33.98 6.89
N ASP A 389 -13.69 34.14 5.75
CA ASP A 389 -13.48 35.47 5.18
C ASP A 389 -14.42 35.81 4.01
N ILE A 390 -14.88 34.78 3.30
CA ILE A 390 -15.70 34.92 2.09
C ILE A 390 -17.13 34.40 2.34
N ASN A 391 -17.34 33.66 3.45
CA ASN A 391 -18.61 33.03 3.79
C ASN A 391 -19.17 32.17 2.64
N ILE A 392 -18.30 31.44 1.96
CA ILE A 392 -18.69 30.58 0.83
C ILE A 392 -19.56 29.44 1.34
N ASP A 393 -20.64 29.16 0.62
CA ASP A 393 -21.49 28.00 0.88
C ASP A 393 -20.69 26.70 0.93
N ILE A 394 -20.96 25.88 1.94
CA ILE A 394 -20.20 24.67 2.23
C ILE A 394 -20.27 23.64 1.09
N HIS A 395 -21.37 23.59 0.35
CA HIS A 395 -21.51 22.69 -0.80
C HIS A 395 -20.69 23.18 -2.01
N ILE A 396 -20.60 24.50 -2.22
CA ILE A 396 -19.71 25.09 -3.21
C ILE A 396 -18.25 24.77 -2.86
N LEU A 397 -17.85 24.98 -1.60
CA LEU A 397 -16.49 24.67 -1.14
C LEU A 397 -16.17 23.17 -1.25
N ALA A 398 -17.12 22.30 -0.90
CA ALA A 398 -16.99 20.84 -1.05
C ALA A 398 -16.73 20.44 -2.51
N ARG A 399 -17.47 21.03 -3.46
CA ARG A 399 -17.28 20.80 -4.90
C ARG A 399 -15.95 21.33 -5.39
N GLN A 400 -15.57 22.56 -5.05
CA GLN A 400 -14.26 23.13 -5.38
C GLN A 400 -13.14 22.21 -4.87
N MET A 401 -13.17 21.85 -3.59
CA MET A 401 -12.10 21.05 -3.01
C MET A 401 -12.17 19.58 -3.42
N GLY A 402 -13.31 19.05 -3.85
CA GLY A 402 -13.48 17.62 -4.16
C GLY A 402 -13.41 16.75 -2.91
N THR A 403 -14.13 17.19 -1.86
CA THR A 403 -14.29 16.49 -0.58
C THR A 403 -15.77 16.45 -0.20
N SER A 404 -16.16 15.60 0.74
CA SER A 404 -17.53 15.61 1.26
C SER A 404 -17.77 16.77 2.21
N VAL A 405 -19.03 17.23 2.28
CA VAL A 405 -19.49 18.24 3.25
C VAL A 405 -19.17 17.80 4.68
N GLY A 406 -19.50 16.56 5.04
CA GLY A 406 -19.17 16.02 6.37
C GLY A 406 -17.67 15.99 6.70
N MET A 407 -16.77 15.96 5.70
CA MET A 407 -15.34 16.13 5.96
C MET A 407 -14.99 17.59 6.25
N ILE A 408 -15.61 18.55 5.57
CA ILE A 408 -15.46 19.98 5.86
C ILE A 408 -16.02 20.26 7.26
N GLU A 409 -17.25 19.83 7.56
CA GLU A 409 -17.86 20.00 8.89
C GLU A 409 -17.01 19.42 10.01
N LYS A 410 -16.44 18.21 9.86
CA LYS A 410 -15.52 17.64 10.87
C LYS A 410 -14.30 18.52 11.17
N HIS A 411 -13.85 19.31 10.20
CA HIS A 411 -12.74 20.23 10.37
C HIS A 411 -13.18 21.61 10.88
N TYR A 412 -14.42 22.03 10.62
CA TYR A 412 -14.88 23.42 10.81
C TYR A 412 -16.13 23.58 11.70
N SER A 413 -16.66 22.51 12.29
CA SER A 413 -17.91 22.54 13.08
C SER A 413 -17.88 23.56 14.22
N LYS A 414 -16.69 23.83 14.78
CA LYS A 414 -16.50 24.85 15.82
C LYS A 414 -16.63 26.27 15.28
N LEU A 415 -16.20 26.51 14.04
CA LEU A 415 -16.27 27.82 13.38
C LEU A 415 -17.68 28.11 12.84
N THR A 416 -18.45 27.07 12.49
CA THR A 416 -19.80 27.25 11.93
C THR A 416 -20.75 27.95 12.90
N ALA A 417 -20.68 27.66 14.20
CA ALA A 417 -21.49 28.33 15.21
C ALA A 417 -21.09 29.80 15.40
N THR A 418 -19.78 30.09 15.48
CA THR A 418 -19.28 31.46 15.66
C THR A 418 -19.47 32.32 14.40
N MET A 419 -19.33 31.74 13.21
CA MET A 419 -19.59 32.44 11.95
C MET A 419 -21.08 32.66 11.69
N ALA A 420 -21.94 31.81 12.23
CA ALA A 420 -23.37 32.02 12.22
C ALA A 420 -23.84 32.90 13.39
N ALA A 421 -22.93 33.50 14.18
CA ALA A 421 -23.31 34.29 15.36
C ALA A 421 -24.31 35.42 15.01
N GLU A 422 -24.09 36.18 13.94
CA GLU A 422 -25.07 37.20 13.49
C GLU A 422 -26.43 36.61 13.06
N LYS A 423 -26.46 35.36 12.60
CA LYS A 423 -27.69 34.65 12.23
C LYS A 423 -28.35 33.93 13.41
N LEU A 424 -27.60 33.68 14.49
CA LEU A 424 -28.02 32.92 15.67
C LEU A 424 -28.29 33.82 16.88
N ALA A 425 -27.78 35.05 16.88
CA ALA A 425 -28.12 36.11 17.82
C ALA A 425 -29.38 36.83 17.28
N TRP A 426 -30.53 36.27 17.61
CA TRP A 426 -31.84 36.86 17.36
C TRP A 426 -32.10 38.05 18.28
#